data_AF-A4C556-F1
#
_entry.id   AF-A4C556-F1
#
_cell.length_a   1.000
_cell.length_b   1.000
_cell.length_c   1.000
_cell.angle_alpha   90.00
_cell.angle_beta   90.00
_cell.angle_gamma   90.00
#
_symmetry.space_group_name_H-M   'P 1'
#
loop_
_entity.id
_entity.type
_entity.pdbx_description
1 polymer ?
#
loop_
_entity_poly.entity_id
_entity_poly.type
_entity_poly.pdbx_seq_one_letter_code
_entity_poly.pdbx_strand_id
1 'polypeptide(L)'
;MPFPTSKKYGVLKARVTQVEGEFTSHKSGMSHYNLICNDSVSGLDYQINIDIQSEVSANVKMLILKDFDTKTQLPSAFETITPGFTPLPCQPGGLALDLIHQPIFTVNQLKDSHPQNAAKIAAGLNEFIQVGTQLVVFGTYYDDSDHQYHQQFITEDESYRDHHMYGVRRHREQQRPSRGVDDVHLNQGTPSIQFQSKDNGVYQDGALFIRNPDGHYTACFFAFAGQCFDTNQQGNCDAQSSLKQSSTMGDTEIKGQV
;
A
#
# COMPACT_ATOMS: atom_id res chain seq x y z
N MET A 1 1.49 15.37 10.68
CA MET A 1 2.17 15.95 9.50
C MET A 1 1.79 15.01 8.37
N PRO A 2 1.29 15.49 7.21
CA PRO A 2 1.19 14.62 6.04
C PRO A 2 2.58 14.04 5.75
N PHE A 3 2.64 12.92 5.03
CA PHE A 3 3.86 12.22 4.59
C PHE A 3 5.18 12.96 4.83
N PRO A 4 6.20 12.35 5.47
CA PRO A 4 7.51 12.97 5.64
C PRO A 4 7.92 13.66 4.34
N THR A 5 8.39 14.91 4.38
CA THR A 5 8.77 15.71 3.18
C THR A 5 9.75 15.02 2.24
N SER A 6 10.40 13.95 2.70
CA SER A 6 11.27 13.06 1.94
C SER A 6 10.55 11.97 1.13
N LYS A 7 9.32 11.58 1.48
CA LYS A 7 8.55 10.57 0.77
C LYS A 7 7.89 11.19 -0.47
N LYS A 8 8.02 10.53 -1.61
CA LYS A 8 7.55 11.02 -2.90
C LYS A 8 6.36 10.18 -3.38
N TYR A 9 5.15 10.65 -3.12
CA TYR A 9 3.93 9.98 -3.56
C TYR A 9 3.73 10.11 -5.09
N GLY A 10 3.13 9.09 -5.70
CA GLY A 10 2.78 9.13 -7.12
C GLY A 10 2.23 7.82 -7.65
N VAL A 11 2.39 7.64 -8.96
CA VAL A 11 1.88 6.47 -9.68
C VAL A 11 2.94 5.86 -10.58
N LEU A 12 3.11 4.55 -10.52
CA LEU A 12 3.96 3.76 -11.41
C LEU A 12 3.11 3.01 -12.42
N LYS A 13 3.40 3.18 -13.71
CA LYS A 13 2.88 2.29 -14.77
C LYS A 13 4.00 1.45 -15.33
N ALA A 14 3.93 0.13 -15.14
CA ALA A 14 4.99 -0.79 -15.53
C ALA A 14 4.44 -2.17 -15.92
N ARG A 15 5.30 -2.99 -16.52
CA ARG A 15 4.97 -4.38 -16.89
C ARG A 15 5.70 -5.35 -15.98
N VAL A 16 5.00 -6.33 -15.43
CA VAL A 16 5.58 -7.38 -14.58
C VAL A 16 6.58 -8.21 -15.38
N THR A 17 7.80 -8.32 -14.87
CA THR A 17 8.86 -9.19 -15.39
C THR A 17 9.10 -10.38 -14.47
N GLN A 18 8.83 -10.24 -13.17
CA GLN A 18 8.91 -11.32 -12.19
C GLN A 18 7.82 -11.20 -11.13
N VAL A 19 7.18 -12.33 -10.81
CA VAL A 19 6.32 -12.48 -9.63
C VAL A 19 7.12 -13.19 -8.56
N GLU A 20 7.46 -12.49 -7.49
CA GLU A 20 8.20 -13.08 -6.36
C GLU A 20 7.27 -13.52 -5.24
N GLY A 21 6.06 -12.97 -5.21
CA GLY A 21 5.00 -13.37 -4.29
C GLY A 21 5.18 -12.81 -2.88
N GLU A 22 4.54 -13.48 -1.93
CA GLU A 22 4.64 -13.14 -0.51
C GLU A 22 6.05 -13.41 0.03
N PHE A 23 6.57 -12.43 0.78
CA PHE A 23 7.72 -12.63 1.65
C PHE A 23 7.41 -12.04 3.03
N THR A 24 7.55 -12.85 4.08
CA THR A 24 7.45 -12.42 5.48
C THR A 24 8.84 -12.27 6.08
N SER A 25 9.14 -11.10 6.64
CA SER A 25 10.36 -10.92 7.41
C SER A 25 10.31 -11.73 8.70
N HIS A 26 11.33 -12.56 8.93
CA HIS A 26 11.49 -13.27 10.20
C HIS A 26 11.86 -12.35 11.38
N LYS A 27 12.18 -11.07 11.12
CA LYS A 27 12.55 -10.08 12.13
C LYS A 27 11.38 -9.19 12.52
N SER A 28 10.72 -8.58 11.55
CA SER A 28 9.59 -7.67 11.81
C SER A 28 8.23 -8.37 11.82
N GLY A 29 8.11 -9.55 11.19
CA GLY A 29 6.83 -10.22 10.97
C GLY A 29 5.94 -9.56 9.90
N MET A 30 6.41 -8.47 9.30
CA MET A 30 5.74 -7.80 8.19
C MET A 30 5.87 -8.63 6.91
N SER A 31 4.83 -8.61 6.08
CA SER A 31 4.85 -9.29 4.78
C SER A 31 4.50 -8.34 3.66
N HIS A 32 5.23 -8.50 2.55
CA HIS A 32 4.95 -7.79 1.31
C HIS A 32 4.66 -8.80 0.19
N TYR A 33 3.78 -8.42 -0.74
CA TYR A 33 3.67 -9.08 -2.03
C TYR A 33 4.59 -8.36 -3.02
N ASN A 34 5.58 -9.10 -3.53
CA ASN A 34 6.72 -8.55 -4.24
C ASN A 34 6.65 -8.84 -5.73
N LEU A 35 6.86 -7.80 -6.53
CA LEU A 35 6.97 -7.88 -7.97
C LEU A 35 8.22 -7.14 -8.45
N ILE A 36 8.82 -7.65 -9.53
CA ILE A 36 9.76 -6.88 -10.35
C ILE A 36 9.03 -6.51 -11.63
N CYS A 37 9.12 -5.23 -11.99
CA CYS A 37 8.47 -4.66 -13.16
C CYS A 37 9.47 -3.83 -13.97
N ASN A 38 9.18 -3.68 -15.26
CA ASN A 38 9.97 -2.88 -16.18
C ASN A 38 9.11 -1.74 -16.76
N ASP A 39 9.70 -0.55 -16.82
CA ASP A 39 9.19 0.53 -17.64
C ASP A 39 9.59 0.31 -19.10
N SER A 40 8.60 0.03 -19.95
CA SER A 40 8.81 -0.25 -21.37
C SER A 40 9.39 0.92 -22.18
N VAL A 41 9.39 2.15 -21.65
CA VAL A 41 9.91 3.34 -22.33
C VAL A 41 11.36 3.60 -21.93
N SER A 42 11.64 3.73 -20.62
CA SER A 42 13.01 4.01 -20.16
C SER A 42 13.88 2.75 -20.06
N GLY A 43 13.28 1.57 -20.02
CA GLY A 43 13.97 0.30 -19.76
C GLY A 43 14.37 0.12 -18.29
N LEU A 44 13.99 1.04 -17.39
CA LEU A 44 14.31 0.92 -15.98
C LEU A 44 13.46 -0.16 -15.30
N ASP A 45 14.12 -0.94 -14.45
CA ASP A 45 13.44 -1.87 -13.57
C ASP A 45 13.04 -1.22 -12.25
N TYR A 46 11.89 -1.67 -11.73
CA TYR A 46 11.25 -1.23 -10.51
C TYR A 46 10.86 -2.44 -9.66
N GLN A 47 10.97 -2.28 -8.35
CA GLN A 47 10.28 -3.12 -7.38
C GLN A 47 8.86 -2.56 -7.14
N ILE A 48 7.90 -3.44 -6.90
CA ILE A 48 6.60 -3.09 -6.32
C ILE A 48 6.43 -3.97 -5.09
N ASN A 49 6.33 -3.33 -3.93
CA ASN A 49 6.14 -4.00 -2.64
C ASN A 49 4.77 -3.58 -2.10
N ILE A 50 3.83 -4.52 -2.07
CA ILE A 50 2.48 -4.26 -1.57
C ILE A 50 2.40 -4.76 -0.13
N ASP A 51 1.97 -3.91 0.78
CA ASP A 51 1.80 -4.24 2.19
C ASP A 51 0.65 -5.22 2.39
N ILE A 52 0.98 -6.47 2.75
CA ILE A 52 -0.01 -7.55 2.90
C ILE A 52 -0.06 -8.13 4.32
N GLN A 53 0.79 -7.64 5.24
CA GLN A 53 0.73 -7.93 6.67
C GLN A 53 1.63 -6.98 7.47
N SER A 54 1.14 -6.49 8.62
CA SER A 54 1.94 -5.69 9.56
C SER A 54 1.97 -6.23 10.99
N GLU A 55 1.28 -7.34 11.25
CA GLU A 55 1.28 -8.06 12.53
C GLU A 55 1.32 -9.57 12.29
N VAL A 56 1.65 -10.37 13.30
CA VAL A 56 1.67 -11.84 13.19
C VAL A 56 0.28 -12.43 12.90
N SER A 57 -0.79 -11.71 13.26
CA SER A 57 -2.17 -12.12 13.02
C SER A 57 -2.73 -11.53 11.71
N ALA A 58 -3.78 -12.14 11.18
CA ALA A 58 -4.48 -11.66 9.97
C ALA A 58 -4.99 -10.23 10.17
N ASN A 59 -4.36 -9.27 9.51
CA ASN A 59 -4.60 -7.86 9.80
C ASN A 59 -4.74 -6.96 8.55
N VAL A 60 -4.84 -7.52 7.34
CA VAL A 60 -5.06 -6.75 6.11
C VAL A 60 -6.43 -7.04 5.51
N LYS A 61 -7.21 -5.98 5.32
CA LYS A 61 -8.45 -5.95 4.54
C LYS A 61 -8.08 -5.75 3.08
N MET A 62 -8.64 -6.55 2.17
CA MET A 62 -8.47 -6.40 0.72
C MET A 62 -9.82 -6.46 0.03
N LEU A 63 -10.03 -5.50 -0.87
CA LEU A 63 -11.16 -5.47 -1.78
C LEU A 63 -10.65 -5.59 -3.22
N ILE A 64 -11.16 -6.57 -3.96
CA ILE A 64 -10.90 -6.75 -5.39
C ILE A 64 -12.17 -6.43 -6.16
N LEU A 65 -12.11 -5.42 -7.02
CA LEU A 65 -13.19 -5.04 -7.93
C LEU A 65 -12.79 -5.42 -9.37
N LYS A 66 -13.46 -6.45 -9.90
CA LYS A 66 -13.34 -6.84 -11.32
C LYS A 66 -14.08 -5.82 -12.19
N ASP A 67 -13.63 -5.66 -13.43
CA ASP A 67 -14.24 -4.76 -14.43
C ASP A 67 -14.39 -3.31 -13.92
N PHE A 68 -13.38 -2.83 -13.19
CA PHE A 68 -13.35 -1.48 -12.65
C PHE A 68 -13.33 -0.45 -13.78
N ASP A 69 -14.38 0.38 -13.83
CA ASP A 69 -14.53 1.42 -14.86
C ASP A 69 -13.71 2.67 -14.51
N THR A 70 -12.45 2.67 -14.94
CA THR A 70 -11.51 3.77 -14.74
C THR A 70 -11.98 5.08 -15.38
N LYS A 71 -12.82 5.03 -16.41
CA LYS A 71 -13.25 6.25 -17.13
C LYS A 71 -14.30 7.04 -16.37
N THR A 72 -15.11 6.38 -15.56
CA THR A 72 -16.14 7.04 -14.75
C THR A 72 -15.65 7.29 -13.33
N GLN A 73 -14.80 6.40 -12.79
CA GLN A 73 -14.40 6.44 -11.38
C GLN A 73 -13.10 7.22 -11.13
N LEU A 74 -12.31 7.51 -12.17
CA LEU A 74 -11.06 8.25 -12.05
C LEU A 74 -11.00 9.44 -13.01
N PRO A 75 -10.19 10.47 -12.69
CA PRO A 75 -9.91 11.56 -13.62
C PRO A 75 -9.34 11.05 -14.96
N SER A 76 -9.65 11.73 -16.06
CA SER A 76 -9.18 11.36 -17.41
C SER A 76 -7.65 11.27 -17.53
N ALA A 77 -6.91 11.95 -16.66
CA ALA A 77 -5.46 11.86 -16.55
C ALA A 77 -4.96 10.41 -16.31
N PHE A 78 -5.78 9.54 -15.69
CA PHE A 78 -5.47 8.13 -15.48
C PHE A 78 -5.17 7.40 -16.81
N GLU A 79 -5.97 7.66 -17.84
CA GLU A 79 -5.83 7.00 -19.15
C GLU A 79 -4.55 7.43 -19.87
N THR A 80 -4.01 8.59 -19.51
CA THR A 80 -2.81 9.19 -20.11
C THR A 80 -1.53 8.96 -19.30
N ILE A 81 -1.57 8.19 -18.21
CA ILE A 81 -0.36 7.85 -17.45
C ILE A 81 0.65 7.18 -18.39
N THR A 82 1.84 7.77 -18.48
CA THR A 82 2.96 7.23 -19.24
C THR A 82 3.66 6.13 -18.45
N PRO A 83 4.27 5.14 -19.12
CA PRO A 83 5.16 4.18 -18.45
C PRO A 83 6.23 4.85 -17.59
N GLY A 84 6.60 4.21 -16.49
CA GLY A 84 7.49 4.76 -15.45
C GLY A 84 6.74 5.39 -14.27
N PHE A 85 7.50 5.94 -13.33
CA PHE A 85 6.94 6.62 -12.15
C PHE A 85 6.64 8.10 -12.45
N THR A 86 5.41 8.51 -12.17
CA THR A 86 4.94 9.90 -12.27
C THR A 86 4.64 10.43 -10.87
N PRO A 87 5.36 11.46 -10.38
CA PRO A 87 5.07 12.08 -9.09
C PRO A 87 3.72 12.79 -9.13
N LEU A 88 2.93 12.68 -8.06
CA LEU A 88 1.62 13.31 -7.98
C LEU A 88 1.57 14.29 -6.80
N PRO A 89 1.06 15.53 -6.99
CA PRO A 89 0.77 16.41 -5.87
C PRO A 89 -0.34 15.83 -4.99
N CYS A 90 -0.09 15.73 -3.68
CA CYS A 90 -1.07 15.28 -2.68
C CYS A 90 -2.12 16.38 -2.41
N GLN A 91 -3.03 16.60 -3.37
CA GLN A 91 -4.03 17.65 -3.32
C GLN A 91 -5.35 17.22 -3.98
N PRO A 92 -6.49 17.82 -3.60
CA PRO A 92 -7.78 17.56 -4.23
C PRO A 92 -7.80 17.86 -5.72
N GLY A 93 -8.60 17.10 -6.47
CA GLY A 93 -8.83 17.31 -7.90
C GLY A 93 -7.69 16.86 -8.81
N GLY A 94 -6.61 16.32 -8.25
CA GLY A 94 -5.56 15.63 -8.97
C GLY A 94 -5.84 14.13 -9.13
N LEU A 95 -4.81 13.39 -9.54
CA LEU A 95 -4.85 11.93 -9.65
C LEU A 95 -4.47 11.25 -8.32
N ALA A 96 -4.05 12.01 -7.31
CA ALA A 96 -3.70 11.48 -6.01
C ALA A 96 -4.94 10.91 -5.30
N LEU A 97 -4.81 9.71 -4.72
CA LEU A 97 -5.95 8.96 -4.22
C LEU A 97 -6.26 9.35 -2.79
N ASP A 98 -7.53 9.59 -2.52
CA ASP A 98 -8.09 9.72 -1.17
C ASP A 98 -9.35 8.86 -1.11
N LEU A 99 -9.21 7.62 -0.66
CA LEU A 99 -10.27 6.61 -0.69
C LEU A 99 -11.39 6.91 0.30
N ILE A 100 -11.16 7.79 1.27
CA ILE A 100 -12.14 8.19 2.28
C ILE A 100 -12.89 9.46 1.85
N HIS A 101 -12.16 10.52 1.48
CA HIS A 101 -12.76 11.83 1.21
C HIS A 101 -13.14 12.04 -0.26
N GLN A 102 -12.51 11.31 -1.20
CA GLN A 102 -12.83 11.29 -2.63
C GLN A 102 -12.94 9.85 -3.13
N PRO A 103 -13.90 9.06 -2.60
CA PRO A 103 -13.98 7.64 -2.86
C PRO A 103 -14.24 7.34 -4.34
N ILE A 104 -13.43 6.44 -4.90
CA ILE A 104 -13.57 5.92 -6.27
C ILE A 104 -14.34 4.59 -6.33
N PHE A 105 -14.84 4.13 -5.18
CA PHE A 105 -15.70 2.97 -4.98
C PHE A 105 -16.48 3.13 -3.67
N THR A 106 -17.39 2.21 -3.34
CA THR A 106 -18.08 2.23 -2.04
C THR A 106 -17.12 1.82 -0.92
N VAL A 107 -16.49 2.79 -0.24
CA VAL A 107 -15.43 2.55 0.76
C VAL A 107 -15.82 1.56 1.87
N ASN A 108 -17.10 1.50 2.24
CA ASN A 108 -17.60 0.54 3.22
C ASN A 108 -17.39 -0.92 2.81
N GLN A 109 -17.31 -1.23 1.52
CA GLN A 109 -16.96 -2.58 1.05
C GLN A 109 -15.55 -3.00 1.49
N LEU A 110 -14.59 -2.07 1.50
CA LEU A 110 -13.25 -2.33 2.02
C LEU A 110 -13.26 -2.34 3.55
N LYS A 111 -13.89 -1.35 4.17
CA LYS A 111 -14.02 -1.23 5.64
C LYS A 111 -14.63 -2.48 6.27
N ASP A 112 -15.68 -3.02 5.69
CA ASP A 112 -16.46 -4.14 6.25
C ASP A 112 -15.91 -5.50 5.81
N SER A 113 -14.91 -5.53 4.91
CA SER A 113 -14.24 -6.77 4.51
C SER A 113 -13.51 -7.41 5.70
N HIS A 114 -13.45 -8.74 5.69
CA HIS A 114 -12.74 -9.49 6.72
C HIS A 114 -11.22 -9.37 6.53
N PRO A 115 -10.46 -9.04 7.60
CA PRO A 115 -9.01 -9.12 7.57
C PRO A 115 -8.53 -10.53 7.19
N GLN A 116 -7.51 -10.59 6.36
CA GLN A 116 -6.90 -11.82 5.88
C GLN A 116 -5.41 -11.85 6.27
N ASN A 117 -4.82 -13.04 6.22
CA ASN A 117 -3.38 -13.22 6.37
C ASN A 117 -2.69 -13.03 5.02
N ALA A 118 -1.37 -12.83 5.05
CA ALA A 118 -0.54 -12.60 3.86
C ALA A 118 -0.75 -13.66 2.77
N ALA A 119 -0.80 -14.94 3.13
CA ALA A 119 -1.02 -16.04 2.18
C ALA A 119 -2.33 -15.93 1.40
N LYS A 120 -3.45 -15.56 2.04
CA LYS A 120 -4.73 -15.38 1.35
C LYS A 120 -4.74 -14.15 0.45
N ILE A 121 -4.13 -13.05 0.91
CA ILE A 121 -3.97 -11.85 0.08
C ILE A 121 -3.15 -12.18 -1.17
N ALA A 122 -2.00 -12.83 -1.00
CA ALA A 122 -1.12 -13.22 -2.10
C ALA A 122 -1.81 -14.18 -3.07
N ALA A 123 -2.57 -15.16 -2.59
CA ALA A 123 -3.36 -16.05 -3.44
C ALA A 123 -4.38 -15.27 -4.29
N GLY A 124 -5.08 -14.29 -3.71
CA GLY A 124 -6.02 -13.44 -4.45
C GLY A 124 -5.34 -12.58 -5.52
N LEU A 125 -4.13 -12.08 -5.26
CA LEU A 125 -3.35 -11.33 -6.25
C LEU A 125 -2.82 -12.21 -7.38
N ASN A 126 -2.40 -13.44 -7.06
CA ASN A 126 -1.93 -14.42 -8.04
C ASN A 126 -2.99 -14.82 -9.08
N GLU A 127 -4.29 -14.62 -8.80
CA GLU A 127 -5.36 -14.88 -9.78
C GLU A 127 -5.31 -13.92 -10.99
N PHE A 128 -4.70 -12.74 -10.82
CA PHE A 128 -4.72 -11.65 -11.82
C PHE A 128 -3.32 -11.25 -12.31
N ILE A 129 -2.29 -11.54 -11.53
CA ILE A 129 -0.92 -11.07 -11.79
C ILE A 129 -0.06 -12.23 -12.27
N GLN A 130 0.48 -12.07 -13.48
CA GLN A 130 1.48 -12.96 -14.05
C GLN A 130 2.55 -12.13 -14.77
N VAL A 131 3.63 -12.78 -15.19
CA VAL A 131 4.64 -12.15 -16.04
C VAL A 131 3.96 -11.61 -17.31
N GLY A 132 4.27 -10.37 -17.65
CA GLY A 132 3.69 -9.66 -18.78
C GLY A 132 2.44 -8.84 -18.42
N THR A 133 1.85 -8.98 -17.23
CA THR A 133 0.72 -8.14 -16.81
C THR A 133 1.15 -6.67 -16.71
N GLN A 134 0.34 -5.74 -17.21
CA GLN A 134 0.57 -4.30 -17.04
C GLN A 134 -0.14 -3.81 -15.78
N LEU A 135 0.58 -3.07 -14.94
CA LEU A 135 0.08 -2.53 -13.68
C LEU A 135 0.10 -1.00 -13.71
N VAL A 136 -0.82 -0.40 -12.97
CA VAL A 136 -0.78 0.99 -12.54
C VAL A 136 -0.89 0.98 -11.01
N VAL A 137 0.14 1.45 -10.32
CA VAL A 137 0.29 1.31 -8.86
C VAL A 137 0.51 2.67 -8.22
N PHE A 138 -0.33 3.00 -7.24
CA PHE A 138 -0.22 4.21 -6.44
C PHE A 138 0.46 3.89 -5.11
N GLY A 139 1.37 4.76 -4.71
CA GLY A 139 2.13 4.61 -3.47
C GLY A 139 3.34 5.54 -3.43
N THR A 140 4.33 5.17 -2.61
CA THR A 140 5.54 5.94 -2.35
C THR A 140 6.70 5.49 -3.18
N TYR A 141 7.32 6.41 -3.91
CA TYR A 141 8.57 6.15 -4.59
C TYR A 141 9.78 6.17 -3.67
N TYR A 142 10.70 5.25 -3.93
CA TYR A 142 12.07 5.27 -3.42
C TYR A 142 13.07 4.99 -4.56
N ASP A 143 14.31 5.49 -4.40
CA ASP A 143 15.46 5.17 -5.25
C ASP A 143 16.74 5.20 -4.43
N ASP A 144 17.50 4.12 -4.47
CA ASP A 144 18.78 3.97 -3.78
C ASP A 144 19.94 3.73 -4.75
N SER A 145 19.82 4.15 -6.01
CA SER A 145 20.84 3.90 -7.06
C SER A 145 22.22 4.49 -6.76
N ASP A 146 22.30 5.57 -6.00
CA ASP A 146 23.55 6.22 -5.58
C ASP A 146 23.88 5.99 -4.09
N HIS A 147 23.05 5.20 -3.40
CA HIS A 147 23.09 4.98 -1.96
C HIS A 147 23.07 6.26 -1.10
N GLN A 148 22.59 7.41 -1.59
CA GLN A 148 22.64 8.69 -0.87
C GLN A 148 21.36 9.00 -0.09
N TYR A 149 20.19 8.79 -0.69
CA TYR A 149 18.89 9.25 -0.17
C TYR A 149 18.48 8.60 1.16
N HIS A 150 19.11 7.48 1.46
CA HIS A 150 18.67 6.54 2.47
C HIS A 150 19.74 6.26 3.53
N GLN A 151 20.88 6.97 3.48
CA GLN A 151 22.01 6.76 4.41
C GLN A 151 21.64 6.97 5.87
N GLN A 152 20.81 7.96 6.15
CA GLN A 152 20.37 8.30 7.51
C GLN A 152 19.52 7.21 8.18
N PHE A 153 18.98 6.28 7.39
CA PHE A 153 18.19 5.15 7.88
C PHE A 153 18.99 3.85 7.94
N ILE A 154 20.29 3.89 7.59
CA ILE A 154 21.20 2.74 7.71
C ILE A 154 21.49 2.48 9.19
N THR A 155 21.06 1.31 9.63
CA THR A 155 21.31 0.76 10.97
C THR A 155 21.55 -0.74 10.84
N GLU A 156 22.22 -1.35 11.82
CA GLU A 156 22.36 -2.81 11.93
C GLU A 156 21.02 -3.49 12.26
N ASP A 157 20.04 -2.74 12.79
CA ASP A 157 18.70 -3.24 13.11
C ASP A 157 17.89 -3.54 11.84
N GLU A 158 17.80 -4.83 11.50
CA GLU A 158 17.02 -5.32 10.35
C GLU A 158 15.53 -5.02 10.50
N SER A 159 14.98 -5.05 11.71
CA SER A 159 13.57 -4.71 11.95
C SER A 159 13.32 -3.26 11.57
N TYR A 160 14.18 -2.33 11.99
CA TYR A 160 14.06 -0.93 11.61
C TYR A 160 14.11 -0.74 10.08
N ARG A 161 15.04 -1.43 9.41
CA ARG A 161 15.16 -1.38 7.94
C ARG A 161 13.92 -1.94 7.24
N ASP A 162 13.33 -3.01 7.76
CA ASP A 162 12.09 -3.57 7.20
C ASP A 162 10.90 -2.62 7.34
N HIS A 163 10.81 -1.88 8.45
CA HIS A 163 9.73 -0.92 8.68
C HIS A 163 9.86 0.38 7.87
N HIS A 164 11.07 0.76 7.42
CA HIS A 164 11.33 2.09 6.86
C HIS A 164 11.97 2.08 5.47
N MET A 165 12.50 0.94 5.03
CA MET A 165 13.40 0.84 3.89
C MET A 165 13.34 -0.52 3.20
N TYR A 166 12.22 -1.24 3.27
CA TYR A 166 12.12 -2.62 2.82
C TYR A 166 12.67 -2.81 1.39
N GLY A 167 12.17 -2.02 0.44
CA GLY A 167 12.68 -2.07 -0.93
C GLY A 167 14.16 -1.73 -1.11
N VAL A 168 14.69 -0.77 -0.34
CA VAL A 168 16.10 -0.38 -0.37
C VAL A 168 16.98 -1.50 0.21
N ARG A 169 16.53 -2.13 1.30
CA ARG A 169 17.17 -3.31 1.88
C ARG A 169 17.27 -4.43 0.84
N ARG A 170 16.19 -4.73 0.12
CA ARG A 170 16.18 -5.74 -0.94
C ARG A 170 17.13 -5.43 -2.09
N HIS A 171 17.28 -4.16 -2.47
CA HIS A 171 18.29 -3.78 -3.44
C HIS A 171 19.69 -4.17 -2.97
N ARG A 172 20.04 -3.82 -1.73
CA ARG A 172 21.39 -4.03 -1.18
C ARG A 172 21.70 -5.47 -0.81
N GLU A 173 20.73 -6.20 -0.25
CA GLU A 173 20.91 -7.54 0.30
C GLU A 173 20.55 -8.65 -0.71
N GLN A 174 19.66 -8.37 -1.68
CA GLN A 174 19.11 -9.36 -2.62
C GLN A 174 19.33 -9.00 -4.09
N GLN A 175 20.12 -7.94 -4.37
CA GLN A 175 20.43 -7.46 -5.72
C GLN A 175 19.17 -7.16 -6.56
N ARG A 176 18.11 -6.66 -5.91
CA ARG A 176 16.89 -6.20 -6.61
C ARG A 176 17.08 -4.80 -7.19
N PRO A 177 16.20 -4.33 -8.10
CA PRO A 177 16.30 -2.98 -8.66
C PRO A 177 16.37 -1.91 -7.56
N SER A 178 17.13 -0.84 -7.77
CA SER A 178 17.37 0.18 -6.73
C SER A 178 16.16 1.04 -6.39
N ARG A 179 15.10 0.99 -7.21
CA ARG A 179 13.93 1.86 -7.14
C ARG A 179 12.65 1.06 -7.15
N GLY A 180 11.59 1.67 -6.65
CA GLY A 180 10.29 1.02 -6.60
C GLY A 180 9.20 1.86 -5.98
N VAL A 181 8.07 1.20 -5.76
CA VAL A 181 6.92 1.73 -5.03
C VAL A 181 6.64 0.88 -3.79
N ASP A 182 6.39 1.56 -2.68
CA ASP A 182 6.02 1.00 -1.37
C ASP A 182 4.78 1.74 -0.80
N ASP A 183 4.37 1.45 0.43
CA ASP A 183 3.19 2.02 1.09
C ASP A 183 1.91 1.86 0.22
N VAL A 184 1.70 0.67 -0.37
CA VAL A 184 0.57 0.38 -1.27
C VAL A 184 -0.62 -0.09 -0.45
N HIS A 185 -1.17 0.80 0.37
CA HIS A 185 -2.37 0.60 1.18
C HIS A 185 -3.03 1.94 1.54
N LEU A 186 -4.15 1.92 2.26
CA LEU A 186 -4.77 3.12 2.84
C LEU A 186 -3.76 3.85 3.75
N ASN A 187 -3.37 5.07 3.40
CA ASN A 187 -2.34 5.86 4.10
C ASN A 187 -2.96 6.90 5.05
N GLN A 188 -4.09 6.50 5.63
CA GLN A 188 -4.94 7.28 6.52
C GLN A 188 -5.49 6.40 7.64
N GLY A 189 -5.93 7.05 8.72
CA GLY A 189 -6.70 6.40 9.77
C GLY A 189 -5.88 5.50 10.69
N THR A 190 -4.56 5.61 10.72
CA THR A 190 -3.76 4.95 11.75
C THR A 190 -4.01 5.62 13.11
N PRO A 191 -4.41 4.88 14.17
CA PRO A 191 -4.69 5.46 15.49
C PRO A 191 -3.48 6.18 16.09
N SER A 192 -3.69 7.30 16.78
CA SER A 192 -2.63 8.13 17.37
C SER A 192 -1.75 7.45 18.43
N ILE A 193 -2.21 6.30 18.94
CA ILE A 193 -1.44 5.44 19.86
C ILE A 193 -0.34 4.64 19.14
N GLN A 194 -0.42 4.52 17.81
CA GLN A 194 0.56 3.83 16.98
C GLN A 194 1.55 4.82 16.38
N PHE A 195 2.84 4.46 16.35
CA PHE A 195 3.89 5.34 15.83
C PHE A 195 3.69 5.73 14.37
N GLN A 196 3.08 4.84 13.57
CA GLN A 196 2.75 5.02 12.16
C GLN A 196 1.67 6.09 11.94
N SER A 197 1.00 6.59 12.99
CA SER A 197 0.03 7.69 12.86
C SER A 197 0.66 8.99 12.36
N LYS A 198 1.99 9.11 12.49
CA LYS A 198 2.76 10.23 11.92
C LYS A 198 2.73 10.27 10.40
N ASP A 199 2.44 9.15 9.75
CA ASP A 199 2.44 8.98 8.30
C ASP A 199 1.03 9.18 7.69
N ASN A 200 -0.01 9.33 8.53
CA ASN A 200 -1.36 9.67 8.09
C ASN A 200 -1.39 10.93 7.23
N GLY A 201 -2.20 10.90 6.17
CA GLY A 201 -2.41 12.06 5.30
C GLY A 201 -3.41 11.80 4.20
N VAL A 202 -4.12 12.85 3.81
CA VAL A 202 -5.07 12.86 2.70
C VAL A 202 -4.35 12.88 1.35
N TYR A 203 -4.99 12.38 0.28
CA TYR A 203 -4.45 12.38 -1.09
C TYR A 203 -3.10 11.67 -1.24
N GLN A 204 -2.93 10.53 -0.59
CA GLN A 204 -1.72 9.71 -0.68
C GLN A 204 -2.01 8.21 -0.50
N ASP A 205 -3.25 7.77 -0.70
CA ASP A 205 -3.62 6.36 -0.52
C ASP A 205 -3.05 5.49 -1.64
N GLY A 206 -2.61 4.29 -1.28
CA GLY A 206 -2.14 3.27 -2.20
C GLY A 206 -3.28 2.47 -2.84
N ALA A 207 -3.05 2.02 -4.07
CA ALA A 207 -3.94 1.14 -4.81
C ALA A 207 -3.20 0.43 -5.94
N LEU A 208 -3.72 -0.72 -6.35
CA LEU A 208 -3.21 -1.49 -7.48
C LEU A 208 -4.30 -1.63 -8.54
N PHE A 209 -4.00 -1.22 -9.77
CA PHE A 209 -4.84 -1.47 -10.94
C PHE A 209 -4.13 -2.41 -11.90
N ILE A 210 -4.79 -3.51 -12.21
CA ILE A 210 -4.28 -4.60 -13.04
C ILE A 210 -4.99 -4.55 -14.38
N ARG A 211 -4.25 -4.35 -15.47
CA ARG A 211 -4.85 -4.36 -16.81
C ARG A 211 -5.06 -5.81 -17.27
N ASN A 212 -6.33 -6.18 -17.44
CA ASN A 212 -6.74 -7.49 -17.93
C ASN A 212 -6.47 -7.63 -19.44
N PRO A 213 -6.40 -8.87 -19.97
CA PRO A 213 -6.17 -9.11 -21.41
C PRO A 213 -7.20 -8.48 -22.34
N ASP A 214 -8.44 -8.30 -21.87
CA ASP A 214 -9.53 -7.64 -22.60
C ASP A 214 -9.45 -6.10 -22.58
N GLY A 215 -8.48 -5.53 -21.85
CA GLY A 215 -8.26 -4.10 -21.72
C GLY A 215 -9.01 -3.43 -20.57
N HIS A 216 -9.88 -4.15 -19.85
CA HIS A 216 -10.49 -3.66 -18.61
C HIS A 216 -9.50 -3.72 -17.44
N TYR A 217 -9.84 -3.09 -16.31
CA TYR A 217 -9.02 -3.11 -15.11
C TYR A 217 -9.66 -3.93 -14.00
N THR A 218 -8.83 -4.68 -13.27
CA THR A 218 -9.16 -5.16 -11.93
C THR A 218 -8.49 -4.21 -10.93
N ALA A 219 -9.25 -3.62 -10.01
CA ALA A 219 -8.73 -2.73 -8.98
C ALA A 219 -8.65 -3.45 -7.62
N CYS A 220 -7.53 -3.29 -6.93
CA CYS A 220 -7.26 -3.86 -5.62
C CYS A 220 -6.94 -2.74 -4.62
N PHE A 221 -7.65 -2.77 -3.49
CA PHE A 221 -7.49 -1.80 -2.41
C PHE A 221 -7.18 -2.53 -1.11
N PHE A 222 -6.28 -1.95 -0.30
CA PHE A 222 -5.77 -2.56 0.92
C PHE A 222 -5.91 -1.60 2.09
N ALA A 223 -6.27 -2.11 3.26
CA ALA A 223 -6.27 -1.33 4.50
C ALA A 223 -5.93 -2.24 5.69
N PHE A 224 -5.22 -1.72 6.67
CA PHE A 224 -4.97 -2.49 7.89
C PHE A 224 -6.21 -2.51 8.78
N ALA A 225 -6.46 -3.62 9.46
CA ALA A 225 -7.64 -3.82 10.30
C ALA A 225 -7.73 -2.81 11.46
N GLY A 226 -6.58 -2.31 11.93
CA GLY A 226 -6.49 -1.27 12.95
C GLY A 226 -6.77 0.15 12.46
N GLN A 227 -6.86 0.37 11.14
CA GLN A 227 -7.14 1.70 10.60
C GLN A 227 -8.63 2.03 10.69
N CYS A 228 -8.93 3.28 11.04
CA CYS A 228 -10.28 3.83 10.97
C CYS A 228 -10.59 4.33 9.55
N PHE A 229 -11.89 4.35 9.22
CA PHE A 229 -12.40 4.84 7.94
C PHE A 229 -13.17 6.16 8.10
N ASP A 230 -12.99 6.82 9.23
CA ASP A 230 -13.60 8.09 9.58
C ASP A 230 -12.47 9.01 10.06
N THR A 231 -12.01 9.85 9.15
CA THR A 231 -10.77 10.63 9.29
C THR A 231 -11.04 12.11 9.07
N ASN A 232 -10.26 12.94 9.74
CA ASN A 232 -10.25 14.37 9.50
C ASN A 232 -9.46 14.75 8.24
N GLN A 233 -9.40 16.05 7.95
CA GLN A 233 -8.69 16.63 6.80
C GLN A 233 -7.16 16.45 6.82
N GLN A 234 -6.59 15.84 7.88
CA GLN A 234 -5.19 15.45 7.97
C GLN A 234 -5.02 13.93 7.87
N GLY A 235 -6.08 13.17 7.59
CA GLY A 235 -6.07 11.71 7.51
C GLY A 235 -5.99 11.02 8.87
N ASN A 236 -6.17 11.74 9.99
CA ASN A 236 -6.16 11.14 11.33
C ASN A 236 -7.56 10.69 11.72
N CYS A 237 -7.68 9.64 12.53
CA CYS A 237 -8.97 9.20 13.06
C CYS A 237 -9.69 10.32 13.80
N ASP A 238 -10.98 10.49 13.51
CA ASP A 238 -11.82 11.37 14.29
C ASP A 238 -12.00 10.85 15.73
N ALA A 239 -12.05 11.75 16.70
CA ALA A 239 -12.08 11.41 18.12
C ALA A 239 -13.30 10.56 18.55
N GLN A 240 -14.35 10.48 17.71
CA GLN A 240 -15.52 9.65 17.97
C GLN A 240 -15.38 8.20 17.45
N SER A 241 -14.52 7.95 16.47
CA SER A 241 -14.30 6.60 15.92
C SER A 241 -13.32 5.78 16.78
N SER A 242 -12.38 6.46 17.43
CA SER A 242 -11.38 5.86 18.35
C SER A 242 -11.98 5.28 19.64
N LEU A 243 -13.16 5.75 20.07
CA LEU A 243 -13.88 5.21 21.24
C LEU A 243 -14.64 3.90 20.95
N LYS A 244 -14.92 3.59 19.67
CA LYS A 244 -15.67 2.37 19.29
C LYS A 244 -14.77 1.15 19.04
N GLN A 245 -13.47 1.35 18.81
CA GLN A 245 -12.53 0.25 18.61
C GLN A 245 -11.92 -0.28 19.93
N SER A 246 -11.93 0.49 21.01
CA SER A 246 -11.44 0.03 22.32
C SER A 246 -12.42 -0.90 23.04
N SER A 247 -13.71 -0.87 22.71
CA SER A 247 -14.73 -1.71 23.34
C SER A 247 -14.79 -3.14 22.80
N THR A 248 -14.10 -3.46 21.70
CA THR A 248 -14.06 -4.83 21.14
C THR A 248 -12.85 -5.67 21.60
N MET A 249 -11.96 -5.14 22.45
CA MET A 249 -10.83 -5.87 23.03
C MET A 249 -10.91 -6.06 24.55
N GLY A 250 -12.12 -6.01 25.14
CA GLY A 250 -12.30 -5.88 26.59
C GLY A 250 -13.19 -6.91 27.29
N ASP A 251 -13.64 -8.00 26.64
CA ASP A 251 -14.49 -9.00 27.30
C ASP A 251 -13.94 -10.42 27.10
N THR A 252 -12.93 -10.79 27.88
CA THR A 252 -12.62 -12.20 28.16
C THR A 252 -12.12 -12.34 29.59
N GLU A 253 -12.89 -13.10 30.38
CA GLU A 253 -12.68 -13.55 31.77
C GLU A 253 -12.84 -12.46 32.86
N ILE A 254 -13.63 -12.65 33.93
CA ILE A 254 -13.56 -13.74 34.92
C ILE A 254 -14.97 -14.09 35.45
N LYS A 255 -15.38 -15.36 35.37
CA LYS A 255 -16.43 -15.93 36.23
C LYS A 255 -15.95 -17.25 36.83
N GLY A 256 -15.85 -17.29 38.16
CA GLY A 256 -16.18 -18.49 38.94
C GLY A 256 -15.03 -19.17 39.70
N GLN A 257 -14.87 -18.78 40.96
CA GLN A 257 -14.62 -19.61 42.16
C GLN A 257 -15.02 -18.69 43.32
N VAL A 258 -16.10 -18.91 44.06
CA VAL A 258 -16.38 -20.00 45.03
C VAL A 258 -17.88 -20.30 45.06
#